data_AF-A0A7Y9MF92-F1
#
_entry.id   AF-A0A7Y9MF92-F1
#
_cell.length_a   1.000
_cell.length_b   1.000
_cell.length_c   1.000
_cell.angle_alpha   90.00
_cell.angle_beta   90.00
_cell.angle_gamma   90.00
#
_symmetry.space_group_name_H-M   'P 1'
#
loop_
_entity.id
_entity.type
_entity.pdbx_description
1 polymer ?
#
loop_
_entity_poly.entity_id
_entity_poly.type
_entity_poly.pdbx_seq_one_letter_code
_entity_poly.pdbx_strand_id
1 'polypeptide(L)'
;MDIDTETSRDLALLNECSGDLDEAVDALTRVIEIDEGEHPHGDAELRQHLISAGMIAYWRCYMTNERPNLGDLVETPTGMTETHHAARKFRNRAIAHADSATKRASVAVELIRDAGGITVGSLWPYTNTIECPTEFVAQMIELIEELQVQVHYKHLELRDLLASEIAGDRGQQLWDGPQMSVSPLAWTPVAKRERP
;
A
#
# COMPACT_ATOMS: atom_id res chain seq x y z
N MET A 1 27.76 10.81 -12.30
CA MET A 1 27.30 12.16 -11.93
C MET A 1 26.25 11.96 -10.85
N ASP A 2 26.58 12.27 -9.61
CA ASP A 2 25.66 12.18 -8.48
C ASP A 2 25.13 13.59 -8.19
N ILE A 3 23.82 13.78 -8.36
CA ILE A 3 23.16 15.04 -8.01
C ILE A 3 22.34 14.72 -6.78
N ASP A 4 22.90 15.02 -5.61
CA ASP A 4 22.25 14.82 -4.32
C ASP A 4 21.61 16.16 -3.88
N THR A 5 20.50 16.52 -4.53
CA THR A 5 19.68 17.70 -4.18
C THR A 5 18.34 17.25 -3.60
N GLU A 6 17.64 18.16 -2.94
CA GLU A 6 16.27 17.89 -2.47
C GLU A 6 15.37 17.48 -3.66
N THR A 7 15.45 18.22 -4.77
CA THR A 7 14.74 17.93 -6.03
C THR A 7 15.01 16.52 -6.57
N SER A 8 16.25 16.03 -6.54
CA SER A 8 16.57 14.69 -7.03
C SER A 8 16.09 13.57 -6.09
N ARG A 9 16.12 13.81 -4.77
CA ARG A 9 15.55 12.89 -3.78
C ARG A 9 14.03 12.81 -3.89
N ASP A 10 13.36 13.94 -4.08
CA ASP A 10 11.91 13.98 -4.27
C ASP A 10 11.50 13.28 -5.56
N LEU A 11 12.26 13.43 -6.65
CA LEU A 11 12.05 12.67 -7.89
C LEU A 11 12.22 11.16 -7.70
N ALA A 12 13.22 10.73 -6.93
CA ALA A 12 13.40 9.33 -6.60
C ALA A 12 12.20 8.79 -5.79
N LEU A 13 11.74 9.55 -4.79
CA LEU A 13 10.56 9.22 -4.00
C LEU A 13 9.30 9.09 -4.87
N LEU A 14 9.03 10.04 -5.77
CA LEU A 14 7.86 9.98 -6.65
C LEU A 14 7.89 8.75 -7.56
N ASN A 15 9.06 8.33 -8.04
CA ASN A 15 9.19 7.10 -8.84
C ASN A 15 8.92 5.84 -8.03
N GLU A 16 9.42 5.76 -6.80
CA GLU A 16 9.12 4.65 -5.89
C GLU A 16 7.62 4.61 -5.55
N CYS A 17 7.03 5.75 -5.22
CA CYS A 17 5.60 5.86 -4.95
C CYS A 17 4.76 5.50 -6.17
N SER A 18 5.16 5.88 -7.39
CA SER A 18 4.44 5.49 -8.61
C SER A 18 4.36 3.96 -8.74
N GLY A 19 5.46 3.25 -8.51
CA GLY A 19 5.46 1.79 -8.56
C GLY A 19 4.61 1.14 -7.46
N ASP A 20 4.64 1.68 -6.25
CA ASP A 20 3.77 1.22 -5.15
C ASP A 20 2.28 1.50 -5.42
N LEU A 21 1.94 2.63 -6.08
CA LEU A 21 0.56 2.93 -6.49
C LEU A 21 0.09 2.00 -7.62
N ASP A 22 0.96 1.69 -8.60
CA ASP A 22 0.66 0.71 -9.66
C ASP A 22 0.38 -0.70 -9.08
N GLU A 23 1.22 -1.15 -8.14
CA GLU A 23 1.01 -2.42 -7.41
C GLU A 23 -0.33 -2.39 -6.65
N ALA A 24 -0.68 -1.25 -6.06
CA ALA A 24 -1.95 -1.09 -5.34
C ALA A 24 -3.18 -1.20 -6.26
N VAL A 25 -3.18 -0.51 -7.40
CA VAL A 25 -4.26 -0.59 -8.39
C VAL A 25 -4.39 -2.01 -8.92
N ASP A 26 -3.30 -2.62 -9.39
CA ASP A 26 -3.31 -3.97 -9.97
C ASP A 26 -3.87 -5.00 -8.97
N ALA A 27 -3.50 -4.92 -7.70
CA ALA A 27 -4.02 -5.81 -6.67
C ALA A 27 -5.51 -5.59 -6.39
N LEU A 28 -5.98 -4.33 -6.32
CA LEU A 28 -7.37 -4.01 -6.03
C LEU A 28 -8.30 -4.25 -7.24
N THR A 29 -7.84 -4.04 -8.46
CA THR A 29 -8.60 -4.36 -9.68
C THR A 29 -8.89 -5.85 -9.75
N ARG A 30 -7.91 -6.71 -9.45
CA ARG A 30 -8.14 -8.17 -9.36
C ARG A 30 -9.19 -8.57 -8.31
N VAL A 31 -9.39 -7.75 -7.27
CA VAL A 31 -10.46 -8.00 -6.28
C VAL A 31 -11.83 -7.77 -6.91
N ILE A 32 -11.98 -6.73 -7.74
CA ILE A 32 -13.22 -6.46 -8.48
C ILE A 32 -13.49 -7.58 -9.48
N GLU A 33 -12.50 -8.02 -10.24
CA GLU A 33 -12.62 -9.15 -11.19
C GLU A 33 -13.06 -10.46 -10.50
N ILE A 34 -12.57 -10.72 -9.28
CA ILE A 34 -13.04 -11.84 -8.43
C ILE A 34 -14.52 -11.65 -8.05
N ASP A 35 -14.89 -10.46 -7.58
CA ASP A 35 -16.26 -10.17 -7.12
C ASP A 35 -17.29 -10.22 -8.28
N GLU A 36 -16.86 -9.90 -9.51
CA GLU A 36 -17.68 -9.96 -10.72
C GLU A 36 -17.77 -11.37 -11.33
N GLY A 37 -17.05 -12.34 -10.79
CA GLY A 37 -17.10 -13.75 -11.21
C GLY A 37 -16.28 -14.06 -12.46
N GLU A 38 -15.38 -13.17 -12.88
CA GLU A 38 -14.42 -13.43 -13.97
C GLU A 38 -13.40 -14.52 -13.59
N HIS A 39 -13.31 -14.83 -12.29
CA HIS A 39 -12.53 -15.92 -11.74
C HIS A 39 -13.43 -16.92 -10.96
N PRO A 40 -13.96 -17.98 -11.62
CA PRO A 40 -14.93 -18.91 -11.02
C PRO A 40 -14.38 -19.78 -9.86
N HIS A 41 -13.11 -19.62 -9.50
CA HIS A 41 -12.46 -20.24 -8.36
C HIS A 41 -11.87 -19.22 -7.37
N GLY A 42 -12.33 -17.95 -7.43
CA GLY A 42 -11.89 -16.88 -6.55
C GLY A 42 -12.14 -17.22 -5.09
N ASP A 43 -11.12 -17.76 -4.44
CA ASP A 43 -11.14 -18.09 -3.01
C ASP A 43 -11.29 -16.80 -2.21
N ALA A 44 -12.20 -16.79 -1.23
CA ALA A 44 -12.34 -15.68 -0.28
C ALA A 44 -11.00 -15.35 0.41
N GLU A 45 -10.11 -16.34 0.54
CA GLU A 45 -8.74 -16.15 1.01
C GLU A 45 -7.89 -15.32 0.03
N LEU A 46 -7.92 -15.63 -1.27
CA LEU A 46 -7.22 -14.87 -2.30
C LEU A 46 -7.69 -13.41 -2.35
N ARG A 47 -9.01 -13.20 -2.30
CA ARG A 47 -9.62 -11.87 -2.24
C ARG A 47 -9.05 -11.04 -1.09
N GLN A 48 -9.00 -11.61 0.11
CA GLN A 48 -8.48 -10.94 1.30
C GLN A 48 -6.97 -10.64 1.19
N HIS A 49 -6.20 -11.55 0.57
CA HIS A 49 -4.77 -11.33 0.33
C HIS A 49 -4.53 -10.17 -0.63
N LEU A 50 -5.29 -10.09 -1.73
CA LEU A 50 -5.18 -9.02 -2.71
C LEU A 50 -5.56 -7.65 -2.11
N ILE A 51 -6.63 -7.57 -1.33
CA ILE A 51 -6.98 -6.34 -0.60
C ILE A 51 -5.83 -5.93 0.33
N SER A 52 -5.27 -6.89 1.07
CA SER A 52 -4.18 -6.62 2.01
C SER A 52 -2.92 -6.16 1.28
N ALA A 53 -2.58 -6.79 0.16
CA ALA A 53 -1.45 -6.41 -0.69
C ALA A 53 -1.62 -4.99 -1.24
N GLY A 54 -2.77 -4.69 -1.84
CA GLY A 54 -3.02 -3.35 -2.39
C GLY A 54 -3.02 -2.25 -1.33
N MET A 55 -3.59 -2.53 -0.14
CA MET A 55 -3.53 -1.60 0.98
C MET A 55 -2.11 -1.41 1.52
N ILE A 56 -1.29 -2.46 1.57
CA ILE A 56 0.11 -2.35 1.99
C ILE A 56 0.88 -1.49 1.00
N ALA A 57 0.77 -1.78 -0.30
CA ALA A 57 1.43 -1.03 -1.36
C ALA A 57 1.04 0.46 -1.29
N TYR A 58 -0.26 0.77 -1.19
CA TYR A 58 -0.75 2.13 -0.97
C TYR A 58 -0.12 2.80 0.26
N TRP A 59 -0.09 2.12 1.41
CA TRP A 59 0.41 2.71 2.66
C TRP A 59 1.93 2.84 2.73
N ARG A 60 2.70 2.17 1.85
CA ARG A 60 4.15 2.41 1.73
C ARG A 60 4.46 3.84 1.30
N CYS A 61 3.55 4.48 0.56
CA CYS A 61 3.69 5.88 0.17
C CYS A 61 3.53 6.87 1.33
N TYR A 62 2.93 6.47 2.47
CA TYR A 62 2.55 7.40 3.54
C TYR A 62 3.09 7.07 4.93
N MET A 63 3.48 5.82 5.21
CA MET A 63 3.74 5.36 6.58
C MET A 63 5.00 4.49 6.73
N THR A 64 6.03 4.71 5.93
CA THR A 64 7.33 4.07 6.15
C THR A 64 8.25 4.99 6.96
N ASN A 65 9.08 4.41 7.83
CA ASN A 65 10.13 5.17 8.53
C ASN A 65 11.35 5.42 7.64
N GLU A 66 11.39 4.75 6.48
CA GLU A 66 12.54 4.72 5.57
C GLU A 66 12.38 5.70 4.40
N ARG A 67 11.16 6.18 4.13
CA ARG A 67 10.85 7.10 3.04
C ARG A 67 10.08 8.32 3.55
N PRO A 68 10.27 9.51 2.95
CA PRO A 68 9.40 10.66 3.20
C PRO A 68 7.94 10.37 2.80
N ASN A 69 7.01 11.14 3.35
CA ASN A 69 5.59 10.92 3.13
C ASN A 69 5.16 11.52 1.79
N LEU A 70 4.46 10.76 0.95
CA LEU A 70 3.91 11.27 -0.31
C LEU A 70 3.00 12.49 -0.09
N GLY A 71 2.32 12.56 1.07
CA GLY A 71 1.51 13.70 1.49
C GLY A 71 2.29 15.01 1.66
N ASP A 72 3.62 14.96 1.74
CA ASP A 72 4.48 16.15 1.76
C ASP A 72 4.71 16.74 0.35
N LEU A 73 4.49 15.93 -0.70
CA LEU A 73 4.71 16.32 -2.11
C LEU A 73 3.41 16.48 -2.91
N VAL A 74 2.38 15.70 -2.56
CA VAL A 74 1.12 15.59 -3.29
C VAL A 74 -0.03 15.61 -2.30
N GLU A 75 -1.05 16.41 -2.57
CA GLU A 75 -2.24 16.49 -1.71
C GLU A 75 -3.20 15.33 -1.99
N THR A 76 -3.99 14.94 -0.98
CA THR A 76 -5.08 13.98 -1.20
C THR A 76 -6.10 14.60 -2.17
N PRO A 77 -6.54 13.88 -3.23
CA PRO A 77 -7.53 14.40 -4.16
C PRO A 77 -8.79 14.95 -3.48
N THR A 78 -9.31 16.05 -4.04
CA THR A 78 -10.49 16.72 -3.49
C THR A 78 -11.69 15.76 -3.47
N GLY A 79 -12.37 15.67 -2.32
CA GLY A 79 -13.52 14.77 -2.13
C GLY A 79 -13.16 13.34 -1.75
N MET A 80 -11.87 12.95 -1.75
CA MET A 80 -11.44 11.58 -1.43
C MET A 80 -10.73 11.45 -0.07
N THR A 81 -10.73 12.51 0.74
CA THR A 81 -10.16 12.53 2.09
C THR A 81 -10.82 11.47 3.00
N GLU A 82 -12.13 11.28 2.87
CA GLU A 82 -12.84 10.27 3.65
C GLU A 82 -12.39 8.84 3.30
N THR A 83 -12.20 8.56 2.01
CA THR A 83 -11.67 7.29 1.50
C THR A 83 -10.25 7.04 2.03
N HIS A 84 -9.37 8.05 1.94
CA HIS A 84 -8.01 7.97 2.51
C HIS A 84 -8.04 7.66 4.02
N HIS A 85 -8.90 8.33 4.79
CA HIS A 85 -9.06 8.06 6.22
C HIS A 85 -9.68 6.69 6.51
N ALA A 86 -10.63 6.24 5.70
CA ALA A 86 -11.23 4.91 5.79
C ALA A 86 -10.18 3.82 5.53
N ALA A 87 -9.31 4.00 4.55
CA ALA A 87 -8.16 3.13 4.27
C ALA A 87 -7.23 3.01 5.47
N ARG A 88 -6.99 4.13 6.18
CA ARG A 88 -6.13 4.14 7.36
C ARG A 88 -6.74 3.32 8.49
N LYS A 89 -8.04 3.52 8.72
CA LYS A 89 -8.82 2.73 9.68
C LYS A 89 -8.88 1.26 9.29
N PHE A 90 -8.99 0.95 8.00
CA PHE A 90 -9.00 -0.42 7.50
C PHE A 90 -7.66 -1.09 7.75
N ARG A 91 -6.54 -0.49 7.31
CA ARG A 91 -5.18 -1.00 7.53
C ARG A 91 -4.89 -1.23 9.01
N ASN A 92 -5.26 -0.28 9.87
CA ASN A 92 -5.02 -0.42 11.30
C ASN A 92 -5.82 -1.57 11.92
N ARG A 93 -7.04 -1.82 11.43
CA ARG A 93 -7.87 -2.95 11.89
C ARG A 93 -7.42 -4.29 11.29
N ALA A 94 -7.15 -4.33 9.99
CA ALA A 94 -6.99 -5.57 9.24
C ALA A 94 -5.54 -6.05 9.09
N ILE A 95 -4.55 -5.15 9.17
CA ILE A 95 -3.16 -5.43 8.77
C ILE A 95 -2.17 -5.14 9.91
N ALA A 96 -2.27 -3.97 10.56
CA ALA A 96 -1.29 -3.54 11.57
C ALA A 96 -1.40 -4.29 12.90
N HIS A 97 -2.59 -4.77 13.24
CA HIS A 97 -2.84 -5.61 14.40
C HIS A 97 -3.23 -6.99 13.88
N ALA A 98 -2.25 -7.89 13.72
CA ALA A 98 -2.48 -9.29 13.35
C ALA A 98 -3.42 -10.05 14.32
N ASP A 99 -3.83 -9.42 15.43
CA ASP A 99 -4.91 -9.89 16.30
C ASP A 99 -6.30 -9.49 15.78
N SER A 100 -6.91 -10.37 15.00
CA SER A 100 -8.36 -10.69 15.05
C SER A 100 -9.42 -9.61 14.75
N ALA A 101 -9.10 -8.37 14.37
CA ALA A 101 -10.17 -7.37 14.24
C ALA A 101 -11.09 -7.64 13.03
N THR A 102 -10.58 -8.28 11.98
CA THR A 102 -11.39 -8.75 10.83
C THR A 102 -11.96 -10.15 11.03
N LYS A 103 -11.40 -10.97 11.94
CA LYS A 103 -11.87 -12.32 12.29
C LYS A 103 -12.05 -12.42 13.81
N ARG A 104 -13.25 -12.13 14.32
CA ARG A 104 -13.55 -12.16 15.75
C ARG A 104 -14.20 -13.49 16.13
N ALA A 105 -13.51 -14.31 16.91
CA ALA A 105 -14.12 -15.46 17.57
C ALA A 105 -15.08 -14.96 18.67
N SER A 106 -16.34 -15.36 18.57
CA SER A 106 -17.41 -15.01 19.50
C SER A 106 -18.11 -16.30 19.94
N VAL A 107 -18.82 -16.26 21.06
CA VAL A 107 -19.58 -17.40 21.57
C VAL A 107 -21.03 -16.98 21.74
N ALA A 108 -21.93 -17.65 21.02
CA ALA A 108 -23.35 -17.54 21.25
C ALA A 108 -23.72 -18.43 22.43
N VAL A 109 -24.49 -17.90 23.38
CA VAL A 109 -24.88 -18.60 24.61
C VAL A 109 -26.39 -18.75 24.64
N GLU A 110 -26.86 -19.98 24.77
CA GLU A 110 -28.25 -20.24 25.12
C GLU A 110 -28.44 -20.06 26.62
N LEU A 111 -29.29 -19.11 27.01
CA LEU A 111 -29.66 -18.87 28.40
C LEU A 111 -31.02 -19.48 28.68
N ILE A 112 -31.07 -20.41 29.64
CA ILE A 112 -32.30 -21.05 30.10
C ILE A 112 -32.68 -20.40 31.43
N ARG A 113 -33.90 -19.86 31.51
CA ARG A 113 -34.41 -19.28 32.75
C ARG A 113 -35.36 -20.25 33.44
N ASP A 114 -35.11 -20.55 34.70
CA ASP A 114 -35.97 -21.38 35.54
C ASP A 114 -36.37 -20.65 36.84
N ALA A 115 -37.08 -21.35 37.72
CA ALA A 115 -37.55 -20.80 38.99
C ALA A 115 -36.42 -20.48 39.99
N GLY A 116 -35.20 -20.97 39.76
CA GLY A 116 -34.02 -20.76 40.61
C GLY A 116 -33.00 -19.77 40.06
N GLY A 117 -33.07 -19.40 38.77
CA GLY A 117 -32.19 -18.40 38.18
C GLY A 117 -32.06 -18.49 36.65
N ILE A 118 -30.91 -18.02 36.14
CA ILE A 118 -30.51 -18.14 34.74
C ILE A 118 -29.36 -19.15 34.70
N THR A 119 -29.53 -20.22 33.91
CA THR A 119 -28.49 -21.21 33.63
C THR A 119 -28.06 -21.14 32.16
N VAL A 120 -26.85 -21.60 31.86
CA VAL A 120 -26.35 -21.71 30.49
C VAL A 120 -26.70 -23.11 29.97
N GLY A 121 -27.50 -23.18 28.91
CA GLY A 121 -27.88 -24.44 28.27
C GLY A 121 -26.79 -24.96 27.35
N SER A 122 -26.38 -24.13 26.40
CA SER A 122 -25.41 -24.50 25.36
C SER A 122 -24.57 -23.30 24.91
N LEU A 123 -23.40 -23.60 24.36
CA LEU A 123 -22.41 -22.63 23.89
C LEU A 123 -22.02 -22.98 22.45
N TRP A 124 -22.09 -22.00 21.55
CA TRP A 124 -21.66 -22.16 20.16
C TRP A 124 -20.57 -21.16 19.83
N PRO A 125 -19.32 -21.60 19.62
CA PRO A 125 -18.28 -20.73 19.08
C PRO A 125 -18.56 -20.45 17.60
N TYR A 126 -18.38 -19.20 17.19
CA TYR A 126 -18.47 -18.79 15.79
C TYR A 126 -17.44 -17.70 15.50
N THR A 127 -16.97 -17.63 14.26
CA THR A 127 -16.04 -16.59 13.81
C THR A 127 -16.78 -15.62 12.91
N ASN A 128 -16.83 -14.36 13.32
CA ASN A 128 -17.34 -13.29 12.46
C ASN A 128 -16.19 -12.74 11.62
N THR A 129 -16.36 -12.78 10.30
CA THR A 129 -15.49 -12.09 9.36
C THR A 129 -16.14 -10.79 8.91
N ILE A 130 -15.47 -9.65 9.09
CA ILE A 130 -15.91 -8.39 8.48
C ILE A 130 -15.27 -8.31 7.11
N GLU A 131 -16.07 -8.51 6.07
CA GLU A 131 -15.62 -8.41 4.69
C GLU A 131 -15.45 -6.95 4.27
N CYS A 132 -14.42 -6.69 3.47
CA CYS A 132 -14.20 -5.41 2.83
C CYS A 132 -15.26 -5.22 1.72
N PRO A 133 -16.09 -4.17 1.75
CA PRO A 133 -17.09 -3.92 0.70
C PRO A 133 -16.43 -3.65 -0.65
N THR A 134 -16.96 -4.22 -1.72
CA THR A 134 -16.50 -3.99 -3.11
C THR A 134 -16.55 -2.51 -3.48
N GLU A 135 -17.58 -1.77 -3.03
CA GLU A 135 -17.68 -0.32 -3.24
C GLU A 135 -16.49 0.44 -2.64
N PHE A 136 -16.01 0.03 -1.47
CA PHE A 136 -14.84 0.63 -0.87
C PHE A 136 -13.55 0.31 -1.65
N VAL A 137 -13.45 -0.90 -2.23
CA VAL A 137 -12.34 -1.26 -3.12
C VAL A 137 -12.35 -0.38 -4.38
N ALA A 138 -13.51 -0.16 -4.99
CA ALA A 138 -13.66 0.72 -6.15
C ALA A 138 -13.26 2.17 -5.83
N GLN A 139 -13.75 2.72 -4.71
CA GLN A 139 -13.36 4.07 -4.25
C GLN A 139 -11.85 4.20 -4.01
N MET A 140 -11.20 3.12 -3.56
CA MET A 140 -9.76 3.10 -3.37
C MET A 140 -8.99 3.11 -4.70
N ILE A 141 -9.47 2.38 -5.70
CA ILE A 141 -8.90 2.41 -7.05
C ILE A 141 -8.98 3.84 -7.60
N GLU A 142 -10.16 4.47 -7.56
CA GLU A 142 -10.34 5.86 -8.00
C GLU A 142 -9.40 6.83 -7.28
N LEU A 143 -9.26 6.70 -5.96
CA LEU A 143 -8.30 7.50 -5.18
C LEU A 143 -6.86 7.31 -5.64
N ILE A 144 -6.45 6.08 -5.93
CA ILE A 144 -5.08 5.79 -6.33
C ILE A 144 -4.81 6.31 -7.74
N GLU A 145 -5.75 6.15 -8.67
CA GLU A 145 -5.64 6.66 -10.04
C GLU A 145 -5.52 8.18 -10.06
N GLU A 146 -6.32 8.89 -9.26
CA GLU A 146 -6.21 10.35 -9.13
C GLU A 146 -4.88 10.77 -8.49
N LEU A 147 -4.36 9.99 -7.54
CA LEU A 147 -3.02 10.21 -6.99
C LEU A 147 -1.91 9.98 -8.03
N GLN A 148 -2.03 8.96 -8.89
CA GLN A 148 -1.07 8.71 -9.97
C GLN A 148 -1.01 9.89 -10.94
N VAL A 149 -2.16 10.49 -11.28
CA VAL A 149 -2.23 11.71 -12.10
C VAL A 149 -1.48 12.86 -11.43
N GLN A 150 -1.70 13.09 -10.13
CA GLN A 150 -1.01 14.16 -9.41
C GLN A 150 0.50 13.88 -9.27
N VAL A 151 0.90 12.64 -8.98
CA VAL A 151 2.30 12.20 -8.96
C VAL A 151 2.97 12.46 -10.30
N HIS A 152 2.29 12.16 -11.41
CA HIS A 152 2.80 12.43 -12.75
C HIS A 152 3.06 13.92 -12.97
N TYR A 153 2.10 14.79 -12.63
CA TYR A 153 2.30 16.24 -12.75
C TYR A 153 3.42 16.76 -11.85
N LYS A 154 3.51 16.28 -10.60
CA LYS A 154 4.59 16.66 -9.69
C LYS A 154 5.96 16.19 -10.19
N HIS A 155 6.01 15.00 -10.80
CA HIS A 155 7.22 14.48 -11.43
C HIS A 155 7.67 15.38 -12.59
N LEU A 156 6.76 15.85 -13.43
CA LEU A 156 7.08 16.80 -14.51
C LEU A 156 7.62 18.13 -13.96
N GLU A 157 6.99 18.67 -12.91
CA GLU A 157 7.42 19.91 -12.24
C GLU A 157 8.85 19.78 -11.70
N LEU A 158 9.14 18.73 -10.92
CA LEU A 158 10.46 18.53 -10.33
C LEU A 158 11.52 18.18 -11.37
N ARG A 159 11.16 17.49 -12.46
CA ARG A 159 12.07 17.24 -13.58
C ARG A 159 12.50 18.54 -14.23
N ASP A 160 11.57 19.44 -14.48
CA ASP A 160 11.85 20.73 -15.12
C ASP A 160 12.68 21.63 -14.19
N LEU A 161 12.40 21.58 -12.87
CA LEU A 161 13.22 22.24 -11.85
C LEU A 161 14.66 21.70 -11.86
N LEU A 162 14.84 20.38 -11.81
CA LEU A 162 16.16 19.74 -11.84
C LEU A 162 16.91 20.06 -13.13
N ALA A 163 16.23 20.06 -14.27
CA ALA A 163 16.83 20.45 -15.54
C ALA A 163 17.33 21.91 -15.51
N SER A 164 16.57 22.81 -14.87
CA SER A 164 16.99 24.21 -14.71
C SER A 164 18.20 24.36 -13.77
N GLU A 165 18.29 23.56 -12.71
CA GLU A 165 19.45 23.53 -11.80
C GLU A 165 20.71 23.06 -12.52
N ILE A 166 20.57 22.10 -13.44
CA ILE A 166 21.67 21.54 -14.23
C ILE A 166 22.08 22.50 -15.36
N ALA A 167 21.18 23.26 -15.96
CA ALA A 167 21.47 24.06 -17.16
C ALA A 167 22.45 25.25 -16.95
N GLY A 168 22.84 25.58 -15.70
CA GLY A 168 23.81 26.64 -15.39
C GLY A 168 25.28 26.18 -15.32
N ASP A 169 26.16 27.01 -14.74
CA ASP A 169 27.58 26.69 -14.50
C ASP A 169 27.78 25.37 -13.71
N ARG A 170 26.74 24.98 -12.96
CA ARG A 170 26.69 23.73 -12.20
C ARG A 170 26.64 22.48 -13.10
N GLY A 171 26.01 22.54 -14.27
CA GLY A 171 26.00 21.42 -15.23
C GLY A 171 27.37 21.13 -15.80
N GLN A 172 28.14 22.19 -16.12
CA GLN A 172 29.51 22.04 -16.58
C GLN A 172 30.41 21.47 -15.48
N GLN A 173 30.27 21.96 -14.22
CA GLN A 173 30.99 21.42 -13.07
C GLN A 173 30.64 19.94 -12.78
N LEU A 174 29.37 19.54 -12.96
CA LEU A 174 28.92 18.16 -12.82
C LEU A 174 29.46 17.25 -13.95
N TRP A 175 29.57 17.79 -15.17
CA TRP A 175 30.13 17.09 -16.32
C TRP A 175 31.64 16.85 -16.19
N ASP A 176 32.36 17.85 -15.70
CA ASP A 176 33.81 17.82 -15.51
C ASP A 176 34.26 17.15 -14.20
N GLY A 177 33.31 16.86 -13.30
CA GLY A 177 33.55 16.19 -12.02
C GLY A 177 33.80 14.68 -12.13
N PRO A 178 34.14 14.01 -11.01
CA PRO A 178 34.36 12.57 -10.99
C PRO A 178 33.11 11.81 -11.49
N GLN A 179 33.30 11.02 -12.55
CA GLN A 179 32.26 10.18 -13.13
C GLN A 179 31.92 9.04 -12.16
N MET A 180 30.63 8.72 -12.01
CA MET A 180 30.24 7.53 -11.24
C MET A 180 30.65 6.30 -12.03
N SER A 181 31.57 5.49 -11.49
CA SER A 181 31.77 4.15 -11.99
C SER A 181 30.72 3.24 -11.39
N VAL A 182 29.69 2.90 -12.17
CA VAL A 182 28.78 1.81 -11.78
C VAL A 182 29.54 0.51 -12.00
N SER A 183 30.17 -0.02 -10.96
CA SER A 183 30.69 -1.38 -11.00
C SER A 183 29.51 -2.33 -10.82
N PRO A 184 29.20 -3.20 -11.79
CA PRO A 184 28.21 -4.24 -11.56
C PRO A 184 28.66 -5.05 -10.34
N LEU A 185 27.77 -5.20 -9.36
CA LEU A 185 27.99 -6.11 -8.26
C LEU A 185 28.31 -7.47 -8.86
N ALA A 186 29.53 -7.96 -8.63
CA ALA A 186 29.92 -9.31 -9.03
C ALA A 186 29.03 -10.27 -8.24
N TRP A 187 27.92 -10.69 -8.86
CA TRP A 187 27.03 -11.68 -8.28
C TRP A 187 27.84 -12.96 -8.12
N THR A 188 28.16 -13.28 -6.87
CA THR A 188 28.79 -14.55 -6.51
C THR A 188 27.65 -15.44 -6.03
N PRO A 189 27.30 -16.52 -6.76
CA PRO A 189 26.28 -17.44 -6.29
C PRO A 189 26.65 -17.93 -4.89
N VAL A 190 25.77 -17.72 -3.92
CA VAL A 190 25.94 -18.28 -2.58
C VAL A 190 25.91 -19.79 -2.74
N ALA A 191 27.03 -20.45 -2.47
CA ALA A 191 27.11 -21.90 -2.48
C ALA A 191 25.99 -22.46 -1.59
N LYS A 192 25.21 -23.40 -2.14
CA LYS A 192 24.15 -24.10 -1.40
C LYS A 192 24.73 -24.58 -0.08
N ARG A 193 24.22 -24.06 1.04
CA ARG A 193 24.49 -24.65 2.35
C ARG A 193 23.95 -26.08 2.32
N GLU A 194 24.83 -27.06 2.33
CA GLU A 194 24.46 -28.43 2.66
C GLU A 194 23.85 -28.38 4.06
N ARG A 195 22.57 -28.78 4.16
CA ARG A 195 21.91 -28.91 5.46
C ARG A 195 22.56 -30.09 6.20
N PRO A 196 22.84 -29.97 7.51
CA PRO A 196 23.23 -31.11 8.33
C PRO A 196 22.13 -32.17 8.39
#